data_AF-A0A078MH65-F1
#
_entry.id   AF-A0A078MH65-F1
#
_cell.length_a   1.000
_cell.length_b   1.000
_cell.length_c   1.000
_cell.angle_alpha   90.00
_cell.angle_beta   90.00
_cell.angle_gamma   90.00
#
_symmetry.space_group_name_H-M   'P 1'
#
loop_
_entity.id
_entity.type
_entity.pdbx_description
1 polymer ?
#
loop_
_entity_poly.entity_id
_entity_poly.type
_entity_poly.pdbx_seq_one_letter_code
_entity_poly.pdbx_strand_id
1 'polypeptide(L)' 'MAGTTAPPGLLDGLRGLVRFFRDVMGEDAYRKYRAHHAATGCAAAPMSEREFWKDRFDRQDANPGGRCC' A
#
# COMPACT_ATOMS: atom_id res chain seq x y z
N MET A 1 -39.56 14.47 -4.00
CA MET A 1 -38.09 14.32 -3.99
C MET A 1 -37.77 13.11 -3.12
N ALA A 2 -37.45 11.96 -3.72
CA ALA A 2 -37.12 10.76 -2.95
C ALA A 2 -35.70 10.91 -2.40
N GLY A 3 -35.57 11.14 -1.09
CA GLY A 3 -34.27 11.13 -0.43
C GLY A 3 -33.70 9.72 -0.49
N THR A 4 -32.55 9.55 -1.13
CA THR A 4 -31.81 8.29 -1.13
C THR A 4 -31.20 8.09 0.25
N THR A 5 -31.94 7.43 1.13
CA THR A 5 -31.38 6.97 2.42
C THR A 5 -30.37 5.88 2.10
N ALA A 6 -29.08 6.17 2.26
CA ALA A 6 -28.03 5.17 2.14
C ALA A 6 -28.32 4.03 3.16
N PRO A 7 -28.22 2.75 2.75
CA PRO A 7 -28.46 1.65 3.67
C PRO A 7 -27.46 1.71 4.85
N PRO A 8 -27.90 1.38 6.08
CA PRO A 8 -27.00 1.36 7.23
C PRO A 8 -25.81 0.43 6.93
N GLY A 9 -24.60 0.93 7.16
CA GLY A 9 -23.35 0.20 6.88
C GLY A 9 -22.71 0.46 5.51
N LEU A 10 -23.30 1.26 4.63
CA LEU A 10 -22.65 1.65 3.36
C LEU A 10 -21.29 2.34 3.61
N LEU A 11 -21.23 3.22 4.62
CA LEU A 11 -19.99 3.91 4.98
C LEU A 11 -18.94 2.93 5.54
N ASP A 12 -19.36 1.92 6.30
CA ASP A 12 -18.45 0.91 6.85
C ASP A 12 -17.94 -0.05 5.76
N GLY A 13 -18.80 -0.39 4.80
CA GLY A 13 -18.41 -1.12 3.59
C GLY A 13 -17.41 -0.33 2.74
N LEU A 14 -17.65 0.95 2.51
CA LEU A 14 -16.71 1.84 1.80
C LEU A 14 -15.38 2.00 2.54
N ARG A 15 -15.38 2.14 3.87
CA ARG A 15 -14.14 2.15 4.67
C ARG A 15 -13.39 0.84 4.59
N GLY A 16 -14.10 -0.30 4.60
CA GLY A 16 -13.50 -1.62 4.42
C GLY A 16 -12.86 -1.76 3.04
N LEU A 17 -13.56 -1.31 1.99
CA LEU A 17 -13.08 -1.29 0.62
C LEU A 17 -11.86 -0.38 0.47
N VAL A 18 -11.88 0.83 1.04
CA VAL A 18 -10.73 1.76 1.05
C VAL A 18 -9.55 1.16 1.80
N ARG A 19 -9.76 0.53 2.97
CA ARG A 19 -8.69 -0.17 3.68
C ARG A 19 -8.11 -1.31 2.83
N PHE A 20 -8.97 -2.09 2.17
CA PHE A 20 -8.56 -3.17 1.29
C PHE A 20 -7.77 -2.65 0.08
N PHE A 21 -8.27 -1.61 -0.60
CA PHE A 21 -7.55 -0.97 -1.69
C PHE A 21 -6.24 -0.35 -1.21
N ARG A 22 -6.16 0.23 -0.02
CA ARG A 22 -4.91 0.76 0.54
C ARG A 22 -3.90 -0.35 0.84
N ASP A 23 -4.39 -1.50 1.27
CA ASP A 23 -3.60 -2.70 1.54
C ASP A 23 -3.08 -3.35 0.25
N VAL A 24 -3.93 -3.41 -0.78
CA VAL A 24 -3.69 -4.02 -2.10
C VAL A 24 -2.91 -3.12 -3.06
N MET A 25 -3.28 -1.83 -3.18
CA MET A 25 -2.60 -0.84 -4.03
C MET A 25 -1.23 -0.44 -3.50
N GLY A 26 -0.88 -0.86 -2.28
CA GLY A 26 0.46 -0.67 -1.74
C GLY A 26 0.74 0.71 -1.20
N GLU A 27 -0.26 1.58 -1.02
CA GLU A 27 -0.12 2.85 -0.29
C GLU A 27 0.39 2.60 1.15
N ASP A 28 0.02 1.45 1.74
CA ASP A 28 0.49 1.01 3.06
C ASP A 28 1.84 0.24 3.05
N ALA A 29 2.51 0.13 1.91
CA ALA A 29 3.70 -0.70 1.79
C ALA A 29 4.87 -0.21 2.66
N TYR A 30 5.03 1.11 2.80
CA TYR A 30 6.05 1.67 3.70
C TYR A 30 5.73 1.38 5.18
N ARG A 31 4.46 1.44 5.57
CA ARG A 31 4.02 1.07 6.93
C ARG A 31 4.27 -0.42 7.21
N LYS A 32 3.95 -1.30 6.25
CA LYS A 32 4.26 -2.73 6.32
C LYS A 32 5.78 -2.99 6.40
N TYR A 33 6.58 -2.27 5.61
CA TYR A 33 8.05 -2.32 5.68
C TYR A 33 8.57 -1.96 7.07
N ARG A 34 8.10 -0.84 7.66
CA ARG A 34 8.52 -0.43 9.00
C ARG A 34 8.08 -1.42 10.08
N ALA A 35 6.85 -1.95 10.01
CA ALA A 35 6.38 -2.97 10.94
C ALA A 35 7.22 -4.25 10.83
N HIS A 36 7.55 -4.69 9.61
CA HIS A 36 8.43 -5.82 9.37
C HIS A 36 9.85 -5.56 9.87
N HIS A 37 10.40 -4.38 9.61
CA HIS A 37 11.73 -3.96 10.07
C HIS A 37 11.82 -3.92 11.61
N ALA A 38 10.77 -3.42 12.27
CA ALA A 38 10.67 -3.42 13.72
C ALA A 38 10.54 -4.85 14.28
N ALA A 39 9.76 -5.72 13.62
CA ALA A 39 9.59 -7.11 14.02
C ALA A 39 10.84 -7.99 13.78
N THR A 40 11.60 -7.71 12.73
CA THR A 40 12.86 -8.42 12.43
C THR A 40 14.04 -7.93 13.28
N GLY A 41 13.89 -6.81 14.00
CA GLY A 41 14.94 -6.30 14.89
C GLY A 41 16.23 -5.93 14.15
N CYS A 42 16.13 -5.55 12.88
CA CYS A 42 17.28 -5.20 12.06
C CYS A 42 18.00 -3.98 12.68
N ALA A 43 19.30 -4.12 12.97
CA ALA A 43 20.12 -3.05 13.54
C ALA A 43 20.47 -1.93 12.53
N ALA A 44 20.18 -2.15 11.25
CA ALA A 44 20.30 -1.13 10.22
C ALA A 44 19.20 -0.07 10.38
N ALA A 45 19.50 1.19 10.03
CA ALA A 45 18.47 2.22 10.02
C ALA A 45 17.41 1.88 8.95
N PRO A 46 16.10 1.99 9.27
CA PRO A 46 15.07 1.80 8.26
C PRO A 46 15.23 2.85 7.17
N MET A 47 15.12 2.43 5.91
CA MET A 47 15.13 3.34 4.77
C MET A 47 14.02 4.38 4.92
N SER A 48 14.27 5.62 4.47
CA SER A 48 13.23 6.64 4.45
C SER A 48 12.15 6.27 3.43
N GLU A 49 10.94 6.84 3.60
CA GLU A 49 9.81 6.59 2.71
C GLU A 49 10.15 6.86 1.23
N ARG A 50 10.88 7.96 0.97
CA ARG A 50 11.33 8.32 -0.37
C ARG A 50 12.29 7.30 -0.98
N GLU A 51 13.24 6.81 -0.18
CA GLU A 51 14.21 5.79 -0.62
C GLU A 51 13.51 4.46 -0.91
N PHE A 52 12.57 4.06 -0.06
CA PHE A 52 11.75 2.87 -0.26
C PHE A 52 10.96 2.94 -1.58
N TRP A 53 10.30 4.07 -1.85
CA TRP A 53 9.56 4.25 -3.09
C TRP A 53 10.48 4.32 -4.31
N LYS A 54 11.61 5.04 -4.21
CA LYS A 54 12.59 5.10 -5.29
C LYS A 54 13.12 3.71 -5.63
N ASP A 55 13.59 2.94 -4.66
CA ASP A 55 14.11 1.58 -4.86
C ASP A 55 13.04 0.64 -5.45
N ARG A 56 11.78 0.78 -5.02
CA ARG A 56 10.65 0.03 -5.59
C ARG A 56 10.36 0.39 -7.05
N PHE A 57 10.36 1.68 -7.39
CA PHE A 57 10.17 2.11 -8.77
C PHE A 57 11.37 1.78 -9.64
N ASP A 58 12.60 1.97 -9.16
CA ASP A 58 13.84 1.57 -9.84
C ASP A 58 13.82 0.07 -10.14
N ARG A 59 13.38 -0.81 -9.22
CA ARG A 59 13.24 -2.25 -9.52
C ARG A 59 12.17 -2.57 -10.55
N GLN A 60 11.06 -1.82 -10.57
CA GLN A 60 10.01 -2.00 -11.57
C GLN A 60 10.45 -1.48 -12.95
N ASP A 61 11.22 -0.39 -12.98
CA ASP A 61 11.77 0.23 -14.18
C ASP A 61 12.95 -0.57 -14.75
N ALA A 62 13.84 -1.06 -13.89
CA ALA A 62 15.00 -1.88 -14.25
C ALA A 62 14.63 -3.32 -14.63
N ASN A 63 13.41 -3.76 -14.35
CA ASN A 63 12.88 -5.05 -14.78
C ASN A 63 11.68 -4.88 -15.72
N PRO A 64 11.86 -4.25 -16.91
CA PRO A 64 10.80 -4.11 -17.90
C PRO A 64 10.48 -5.46 -18.60
N GLY A 65 11.19 -6.53 -18.22
CA GLY A 65 11.21 -7.87 -18.83
C GLY A 65 9.95 -8.72 -18.70
N GLY A 66 8.81 -8.14 -18.34
CA GLY A 66 7.51 -8.73 -18.68
C GLY A 66 7.10 -8.49 -20.14
N ARG A 67 7.90 -7.73 -20.91
CA ARG A 67 7.65 -7.40 -22.32
C ARG A 67 8.89 -7.62 -23.18
N CYS A 68 9.34 -8.87 -23.25
CA CYS A 68 9.98 -9.42 -24.45
C CYS A 68 10.21 -10.92 -24.23
N CYS A 69 9.15 -11.69 -24.49
CA CYS A 69 9.10 -13.00 -25.16
C CYS A 69 7.63 -13.22 -25.53
#